data_AF-A0A355RH07-F1
#
_entry.id   AF-A0A355RH07-F1
#
_cell.length_a   1.000
_cell.length_b   1.000
_cell.length_c   1.000
_cell.angle_alpha   90.00
_cell.angle_beta   90.00
_cell.angle_gamma   90.00
#
_symmetry.space_group_name_H-M   'P 1'
#
loop_
_entity.id
_entity.type
_entity.pdbx_description
1 polymer ?
#
loop_
_entity_poly.entity_id
_entity_poly.type
_entity_poly.pdbx_seq_one_letter_code
_entity_poly.pdbx_strand_id
1 'polypeptide(L)'
;MAFPERFSNLPAYAFPRLRALLDSHPAGGESIAMSIGEPKHAFPAWIQDILVAHMSEFNVYPPNDGSPELLSNIAAWIARRYGVCVNPLTDILSLNG
;
A
#
# COMPACT_ATOMS: atom_id res chain seq x y z
N MET A 1 -20.34 25.87 -17.13
CA MET A 1 -19.08 25.12 -16.98
C MET A 1 -19.38 23.66 -17.25
N ALA A 2 -18.74 23.06 -18.25
CA ALA A 2 -18.84 21.61 -18.46
C ALA A 2 -17.86 20.93 -17.48
N PHE A 3 -18.38 20.09 -16.60
CA PHE A 3 -17.54 19.30 -15.71
C PHE A 3 -16.96 18.10 -16.48
N PRO A 4 -15.68 17.72 -16.26
CA PRO A 4 -15.09 16.57 -16.94
C PRO A 4 -15.84 15.28 -16.59
N GLU A 5 -16.31 14.54 -17.60
CA GLU A 5 -17.08 13.30 -17.39
C GLU A 5 -16.23 12.03 -17.28
N ARG A 6 -14.89 12.14 -17.35
CA ARG A 6 -13.94 11.01 -17.35
C ARG A 6 -14.18 10.02 -16.20
N PHE A 7 -14.67 10.51 -15.07
CA PHE A 7 -14.89 9.73 -13.85
C PHE A 7 -16.38 9.53 -13.51
N SER A 8 -17.31 10.10 -14.29
CA SER A 8 -18.74 10.08 -13.99
C SER A 8 -19.33 8.67 -13.94
N ASN A 9 -18.71 7.72 -14.63
CA ASN A 9 -19.15 6.32 -14.70
C ASN A 9 -18.35 5.39 -13.78
N LEU A 10 -17.47 5.92 -12.91
CA LEU A 10 -16.80 5.08 -11.91
C LEU A 10 -17.83 4.59 -10.88
N PRO A 11 -17.89 3.27 -10.63
CA PRO A 11 -18.77 2.76 -9.59
C PRO A 11 -18.31 3.24 -8.21
N ALA A 12 -19.25 3.31 -7.27
CA ALA A 12 -18.90 3.49 -5.87
C ALA A 12 -17.92 2.39 -5.42
N TYR A 13 -16.94 2.76 -4.60
CA TYR A 13 -15.96 1.81 -4.06
C TYR A 13 -16.67 0.65 -3.35
N ALA A 14 -16.18 -0.57 -3.57
CA ALA A 14 -16.90 -1.79 -3.24
C ALA A 14 -17.22 -1.92 -1.73
N PHE A 15 -16.28 -1.51 -0.85
CA PHE A 15 -16.45 -1.70 0.59
C PHE A 15 -17.46 -0.74 1.24
N PRO A 16 -17.45 0.59 0.97
CA PRO A 16 -18.52 1.48 1.40
C PRO A 16 -19.88 1.03 0.87
N ARG A 17 -19.94 0.58 -0.39
CA ARG A 17 -21.18 0.06 -0.99
C ARG A 17 -21.69 -1.17 -0.25
N LEU A 18 -20.83 -2.14 0.04
CA LEU A 18 -21.21 -3.35 0.79
C LEU A 18 -21.66 -3.00 2.21
N ARG A 19 -20.95 -2.09 2.89
CA ARG A 19 -21.33 -1.61 4.23
C ARG A 19 -22.74 -1.02 4.22
N ALA A 20 -23.05 -0.16 3.24
CA ALA A 20 -24.39 0.45 3.11
C ALA A 20 -25.51 -0.58 2.87
N LEU A 21 -25.22 -1.66 2.14
CA LEU A 21 -26.21 -2.74 1.91
C LEU A 21 -26.50 -3.57 3.17
N LEU A 22 -25.49 -3.75 4.03
CA LEU A 22 -25.61 -4.55 5.25
C LEU A 22 -26.11 -3.72 6.45
N ASP A 23 -25.98 -2.40 6.43
CA ASP A 23 -26.27 -1.50 7.56
C ASP A 23 -27.68 -1.64 8.13
N SER A 24 -28.68 -1.90 7.27
CA SER A 24 -30.08 -2.09 7.70
C SER A 24 -30.39 -3.48 8.26
N HIS A 25 -29.43 -4.41 8.26
CA HIS A 25 -29.63 -5.80 8.66
C HIS A 25 -28.89 -6.07 9.98
N PRO A 26 -29.61 -6.34 11.09
CA PRO A 26 -28.96 -6.67 12.35
C PRO A 26 -28.19 -7.99 12.22
N ALA A 27 -26.96 -8.02 12.73
CA ALA A 27 -26.18 -9.24 12.80
C ALA A 27 -26.80 -10.24 13.80
N GLY A 28 -26.69 -11.53 13.51
CA GLY A 28 -27.09 -12.59 14.45
C GLY A 28 -26.13 -12.78 15.63
N GLY A 29 -25.07 -11.97 15.74
CA GLY A 29 -24.01 -12.06 16.74
C GLY A 29 -22.93 -10.99 16.51
N GLU A 30 -21.73 -11.22 17.03
CA GLU A 30 -20.58 -10.35 16.75
C GLU A 30 -20.26 -10.34 15.25
N SER A 31 -20.09 -9.15 14.67
CA SER A 31 -19.82 -9.01 13.24
C SER A 31 -18.38 -9.40 12.93
N ILE A 32 -18.19 -10.30 11.97
CA ILE A 32 -16.86 -10.70 11.48
C ILE A 32 -16.62 -10.04 10.13
N ALA A 33 -15.68 -9.11 10.08
CA ALA A 33 -15.32 -8.40 8.86
C ALA A 33 -14.46 -9.30 7.94
N MET A 34 -15.12 -10.01 7.01
CA MET A 34 -14.46 -10.82 5.97
C MET A 34 -14.41 -10.15 4.59
N SER A 35 -14.92 -8.92 4.49
CA SER A 35 -15.08 -8.21 3.22
C SER A 35 -13.83 -7.46 2.76
N ILE A 36 -12.88 -7.20 3.66
CA ILE A 36 -11.66 -6.43 3.37
C ILE A 36 -10.45 -7.34 3.55
N GLY A 37 -9.64 -7.45 2.50
CA GLY A 37 -8.39 -8.22 2.51
C GLY A 37 -7.23 -7.49 3.18
N GLU A 38 -7.45 -6.89 4.34
CA GLU A 38 -6.38 -6.22 5.10
C GLU A 38 -5.70 -7.20 6.08
N PRO A 39 -4.35 -7.30 6.09
CA PRO A 39 -3.67 -8.16 7.04
C PRO A 39 -3.86 -7.65 8.48
N LYS A 40 -4.17 -8.56 9.41
CA LYS A 40 -4.36 -8.26 10.84
C LYS A 40 -3.16 -8.61 11.71
N HIS A 41 -2.13 -9.23 11.15
CA HIS A 41 -0.92 -9.57 11.88
C HIS A 41 -0.17 -8.31 12.28
N ALA A 42 0.37 -8.29 13.50
CA ALA A 42 1.27 -7.24 13.92
C ALA A 42 2.52 -7.22 13.04
N PHE A 43 3.04 -6.02 12.79
CA PHE A 43 4.36 -5.88 12.20
C PHE A 43 5.42 -6.53 13.10
N PRO A 44 6.49 -7.11 12.52
CA PRO A 44 7.68 -7.45 13.29
C PRO A 44 8.20 -6.24 14.06
N ALA A 45 8.52 -6.42 15.35
CA ALA A 45 8.87 -5.33 16.27
C ALA A 45 10.01 -4.43 15.75
N TRP A 46 11.01 -5.04 15.12
CA TRP A 46 12.19 -4.35 14.58
C TRP A 46 11.86 -3.28 13.53
N ILE A 47 10.70 -3.34 12.87
CA ILE A 47 10.29 -2.30 11.91
C ILE A 47 10.10 -0.97 12.64
N GLN A 48 9.47 -1.00 13.82
CA GLN A 48 9.23 0.22 14.60
C GLN A 48 10.54 0.83 15.08
N ASP A 49 11.46 -0.01 15.54
CA ASP A 49 12.79 0.43 16.01
C ASP A 49 13.56 1.16 14.92
N ILE A 50 13.55 0.64 13.69
CA ILE A 50 14.21 1.26 12.53
C ILE A 50 13.54 2.60 12.18
N LEU A 51 12.20 2.65 12.13
CA LEU A 51 11.50 3.90 11.82
C LEU A 51 11.80 4.99 12.84
N VAL A 52 11.80 4.65 14.13
CA VAL A 52 12.11 5.59 15.21
C VAL A 52 13.56 6.06 15.12
N ALA A 53 14.50 5.15 14.84
CA ALA A 53 15.92 5.48 14.70
C ALA A 53 16.20 6.47 13.56
N HIS A 54 15.43 6.42 12.47
CA HIS A 54 15.62 7.25 11.29
C HIS A 54 14.60 8.39 11.14
N MET A 55 13.71 8.59 12.13
CA MET A 55 12.59 9.53 12.04
C MET A 55 13.00 10.97 11.69
N SER A 56 14.18 11.41 12.15
CA SER A 56 14.71 12.75 11.86
C SER A 56 15.01 13.00 10.37
N GLU A 57 15.20 11.94 9.60
CA GLU A 57 15.53 12.01 8.16
C GLU A 57 14.29 12.25 7.28
N PHE A 58 13.08 12.20 7.85
CA PHE A 58 11.82 12.29 7.10
C PHE A 58 11.42 13.74 6.77
N ASN A 59 12.18 14.74 7.24
CA ASN A 59 11.90 16.16 7.00
C ASN A 59 12.54 16.71 5.71
N VAL A 60 12.88 15.83 4.77
CA VAL A 60 13.40 16.20 3.46
C VAL A 60 12.61 15.49 2.37
N TYR A 61 12.51 16.11 1.20
CA TYR A 61 11.91 15.45 0.05
C TYR A 61 12.78 14.28 -0.40
N PRO A 62 12.24 13.05 -0.49
CA PRO A 62 12.97 11.93 -1.01
C PRO A 62 13.17 12.06 -2.54
N PRO A 63 14.11 11.32 -3.13
CA PRO A 63 14.20 11.21 -4.58
C PRO A 63 12.89 10.69 -5.17
N ASN A 64 12.45 11.25 -6.29
CA ASN A 64 11.19 10.88 -6.95
C ASN A 64 11.12 9.38 -7.25
N ASP A 65 12.24 8.80 -7.69
CA ASP A 65 12.26 7.40 -8.11
C ASP A 65 12.42 6.42 -6.94
N GLY A 66 12.85 6.92 -5.77
CA GLY A 66 13.26 6.13 -4.61
C GLY A 66 14.74 6.31 -4.28
N SER A 67 15.14 6.02 -3.02
CA SER A 67 16.55 6.09 -2.64
C SER A 67 17.37 4.98 -3.32
N PRO A 68 18.65 5.22 -3.67
CA PRO A 68 19.51 4.20 -4.28
C PRO A 68 19.58 2.90 -3.47
N GLU A 69 19.58 3.01 -2.14
CA GLU A 69 19.61 1.89 -1.21
C GLU A 69 18.31 1.07 -1.28
N LEU A 70 17.15 1.74 -1.36
CA LEU A 70 15.86 1.07 -1.52
C LEU A 70 15.80 0.31 -2.84
N LEU A 71 16.14 0.98 -3.95
CA LEU A 71 16.08 0.38 -5.29
C LEU A 71 17.01 -0.83 -5.39
N SER A 72 18.23 -0.73 -4.85
CA SER A 72 19.19 -1.84 -4.82
C SER A 72 18.68 -3.02 -3.99
N ASN A 73 18.03 -2.76 -2.85
CA ASN A 73 17.47 -3.80 -2.00
C ASN A 73 16.25 -4.49 -2.64
N ILE A 74 15.42 -3.75 -3.37
CA ILE A 74 14.31 -4.33 -4.15
C ILE A 74 14.87 -5.24 -5.25
N ALA A 75 15.87 -4.78 -6.02
CA ALA A 75 16.52 -5.58 -7.05
C ALA A 75 17.11 -6.88 -6.47
N ALA A 76 17.79 -6.79 -5.32
CA ALA A 76 18.35 -7.95 -4.63
C ALA A 76 17.27 -8.90 -4.13
N TRP A 77 16.12 -8.39 -3.66
CA TRP A 77 14.99 -9.22 -3.26
C TRP A 77 14.37 -9.95 -4.46
N ILE A 78 14.17 -9.26 -5.59
CA ILE A 78 13.68 -9.86 -6.84
C ILE A 78 14.61 -11.01 -7.28
N ALA A 79 15.92 -10.78 -7.27
CA ALA A 79 16.91 -11.80 -7.60
C ALA A 79 16.83 -13.02 -6.67
N ARG A 80 16.74 -12.81 -5.35
CA ARG A 80 16.60 -13.93 -4.39
C ARG A 80 15.28 -14.68 -4.55
N ARG A 81 14.17 -13.97 -4.78
CA ARG A 81 12.83 -14.53 -4.77
C ARG A 81 12.46 -15.24 -6.08
N TYR A 82 12.95 -14.71 -7.19
CA TYR A 82 12.54 -15.12 -8.55
C TYR A 82 13.71 -15.53 -9.45
N GLY A 83 14.96 -15.33 -9.04
CA GLY A 83 16.12 -15.62 -9.88
C GLY A 83 16.29 -14.63 -11.05
N VAL A 84 15.64 -13.46 -10.98
CA VAL A 84 15.65 -12.44 -12.04
C VAL A 84 16.56 -11.30 -11.65
N CYS A 85 17.49 -10.94 -12.53
CA CYS A 85 18.32 -9.76 -12.40
C CYS A 85 17.64 -8.56 -13.07
N VAL A 86 17.46 -7.47 -12.31
CA VAL A 86 16.92 -6.19 -12.80
C VAL A 86 17.90 -5.07 -12.46
N ASN A 87 17.94 -4.04 -13.29
CA ASN A 87 18.74 -2.85 -13.02
C ASN A 87 17.96 -1.91 -12.08
N PRO A 88 18.48 -1.62 -10.87
CA PRO A 88 17.77 -0.81 -9.89
C PRO A 88 17.47 0.62 -10.36
N LEU A 89 18.25 1.17 -11.29
CA LEU A 89 18.11 2.57 -11.73
C LEU A 89 17.20 2.75 -12.95
N THR A 90 16.91 1.68 -13.69
CA THR A 90 16.13 1.77 -14.94
C THR A 90 14.86 0.91 -14.93
N ASP A 91 14.81 -0.12 -14.07
CA ASP A 91 13.75 -1.12 -14.10
C ASP A 91 12.86 -1.07 -12.85
N ILE A 92 13.16 -0.19 -11.88
CA ILE A 92 12.45 -0.08 -10.61
C ILE A 92 12.08 1.37 -10.34
N LEU A 93 10.82 1.58 -9.94
CA LEU A 93 10.30 2.85 -9.45
C LEU A 93 9.57 2.63 -8.13
N SER A 94 9.91 3.38 -7.09
CA SER A 94 9.19 3.35 -5.82
C SER A 94 7.88 4.15 -5.93
N LEU A 95 6.80 3.62 -5.37
CA LEU A 95 5.47 4.24 -5.38
C LEU A 95 4.90 4.27 -3.96
N ASN A 96 3.92 5.14 -3.74
CA ASN A 96 3.09 5.10 -2.54
C ASN A 96 2.09 3.95 -2.68
N GLY A 97 2.36 2.86 -1.96
CA GLY A 97 1.49 1.68 -1.88
C GLY A 97 0.23 1.90 -1.08
#